data_AF-A0A2G9RPV2-F1
#
_entry.id   AF-A0A2G9RPV2-F1
#
_cell.length_a   1.000
_cell.length_b   1.000
_cell.length_c   1.000
_cell.angle_alpha   90.00
_cell.angle_beta   90.00
_cell.angle_gamma   90.00
#
_symmetry.space_group_name_H-M   'P 1'
#
loop_
_entity.id
_entity.type
_entity.pdbx_description
1 polymer ?
#
loop_
_entity_poly.entity_id
_entity_poly.type
_entity_poly.pdbx_seq_one_letter_code
_entity_poly.pdbx_strand_id
1 'polypeptide(L)'
;MSKALICHVNSYLHLPSPQGSQVNIYSTDQIYIPVAGYPKSIQEEWEVPGITAVDAAFTCPHSSDLYLIRGNRMFLVDLNTRKQSGAAKTIIHSEVDSAMCNAHGLYIFHGPSYYHYKDVEELLAATEAPAAGNIASYFLDC
;
A
#
# COMPACT_ATOMS: atom_id res chain seq x y z
N MET A 1 4.23 -12.10 17.80
CA MET A 1 2.95 -11.47 18.16
C MET A 1 2.75 -10.28 17.23
N SER A 2 2.16 -10.49 16.05
CA SER A 2 1.92 -9.40 15.09
C SER A 2 0.75 -8.55 15.55
N LYS A 3 1.03 -7.38 16.11
CA LYS A 3 0.02 -6.33 16.27
C LYS A 3 -0.33 -5.85 14.87
N ALA A 4 -1.58 -5.97 14.47
CA ALA A 4 -2.04 -5.47 13.18
C ALA A 4 -1.87 -3.94 13.16
N LEU A 5 -0.86 -3.48 12.43
CA LEU A 5 -0.69 -2.09 12.07
C LEU A 5 -1.62 -1.83 10.89
N ILE A 6 -2.79 -1.23 11.12
CA ILE A 6 -3.56 -0.68 10.00
C ILE A 6 -2.89 0.65 9.66
N CYS A 7 -2.02 0.63 8.65
CA CYS A 7 -1.50 1.83 8.02
C CYS A 7 -2.57 2.41 7.12
N HIS A 8 -3.35 3.37 7.62
CA HIS A 8 -4.13 4.22 6.73
C HIS A 8 -3.19 5.29 6.18
N VAL A 9 -2.75 5.12 4.94
CA VAL A 9 -2.10 6.21 4.20
C VAL A 9 -3.21 7.04 3.58
N ASN A 10 -3.39 8.26 4.05
CA ASN A 10 -4.36 9.18 3.46
C ASN A 10 -3.89 9.58 2.06
N SER A 11 -4.31 8.84 1.03
CA SER A 11 -4.30 9.26 -0.38
C SER A 11 -5.68 9.76 -0.85
N TYR A 12 -6.69 9.70 0.02
CA TYR A 12 -8.05 10.13 -0.30
C TYR A 12 -8.15 11.65 -0.42
N LEU A 13 -8.69 12.05 -1.57
CA LEU A 13 -8.81 13.39 -2.15
C LEU A 13 -7.52 13.92 -2.77
N HIS A 14 -7.65 14.30 -4.05
CA HIS A 14 -6.81 15.22 -4.82
C HIS A 14 -6.63 16.61 -4.16
N LEU A 15 -6.76 16.74 -2.84
CA LEU A 15 -6.39 17.91 -2.08
C LEU A 15 -4.96 17.69 -1.58
N PRO A 16 -3.97 18.46 -2.06
CA PRO A 16 -2.63 18.38 -1.53
C PRO A 16 -2.69 18.74 -0.04
N SER A 17 -2.52 17.75 0.83
CA SER A 17 -2.22 18.00 2.23
C SER A 17 -0.93 18.81 2.26
N PRO A 18 -0.89 20.00 2.91
CA PRO A 18 0.37 20.73 3.08
C PRO A 18 1.43 19.93 3.85
N GLN A 19 1.04 18.81 4.47
CA GLN A 19 1.88 17.91 5.26
C GLN A 19 2.27 16.63 4.51
N GLY A 20 1.86 16.47 3.23
CA GLY A 20 2.11 15.26 2.45
C GLY A 20 1.33 14.04 2.94
N SER A 21 1.79 12.83 2.56
CA SER A 21 1.18 11.58 3.04
C SER A 21 1.55 11.34 4.51
N GLN A 22 0.55 11.01 5.32
CA GLN A 22 0.70 10.71 6.74
C GLN A 22 0.39 9.25 7.02
N VAL A 23 1.10 8.70 7.99
CA VAL A 23 0.87 7.38 8.55
C VAL A 23 0.08 7.54 9.84
N ASN A 24 -1.05 6.85 9.92
CA ASN A 24 -1.79 6.65 11.15
C ASN A 24 -1.65 5.21 11.58
N ILE A 25 -1.47 4.97 12.88
CA ILE A 25 -1.41 3.63 13.46
C ILE A 25 -2.46 3.51 14.55
N TYR A 26 -3.22 2.43 14.47
CA TYR A 26 -4.23 2.06 15.45
C TYR A 26 -3.87 0.70 16.05
N SER A 27 -4.08 0.54 17.36
CA SER A 27 -4.10 -0.79 17.96
C SER A 27 -5.43 -1.48 17.65
N THR A 28 -5.37 -2.79 17.39
CA THR A 28 -6.54 -3.63 17.10
C THR A 28 -6.91 -4.55 18.26
N ASP A 29 -6.37 -4.30 19.46
CA ASP A 29 -6.53 -5.23 20.58
C ASP A 29 -8.01 -5.42 20.98
N GLN A 30 -8.89 -4.41 20.79
CA GLN A 30 -10.35 -4.52 20.95
C GLN A 30 -11.14 -3.43 20.18
N ILE A 31 -10.67 -2.19 20.23
CA ILE A 31 -11.22 -1.01 19.54
C ILE A 31 -10.06 -0.39 18.76
N TYR A 32 -10.30 0.19 17.59
CA TYR A 32 -9.28 0.98 16.87
C TYR A 32 -8.86 2.19 17.69
N ILE A 33 -7.83 2.00 18.53
CA ILE A 33 -7.31 3.03 19.43
C ILE A 33 -6.09 3.67 18.75
N PRO A 34 -6.09 4.98 18.48
CA PRO A 34 -4.92 5.67 17.94
C PRO A 34 -3.71 5.49 18.86
N VAL A 35 -2.57 5.15 18.29
CA VAL A 35 -1.31 5.07 19.04
C VAL A 35 -0.80 6.48 19.29
N ALA A 36 -0.39 6.77 20.53
CA ALA A 36 0.17 8.07 20.89
C ALA A 36 1.41 8.39 20.04
N GLY A 37 1.48 9.63 19.55
CA GLY A 37 2.57 10.09 18.67
C GLY A 37 2.31 9.89 17.17
N TYR A 38 1.09 9.54 16.76
CA TYR A 38 0.61 9.58 15.37
C TYR A 38 -0.50 10.65 15.22
N PRO A 39 -0.70 11.23 14.02
CA PRO A 39 -0.05 10.92 12.75
C PRO A 39 1.42 11.34 12.69
N LYS A 40 2.20 10.63 11.87
CA LYS A 40 3.57 11.02 11.47
C LYS A 40 3.66 11.12 9.97
N SER A 41 4.62 11.87 9.45
CA SER A 41 4.93 11.82 8.02
C SER A 41 5.52 10.47 7.63
N ILE A 42 5.39 10.09 6.36
CA ILE A 42 6.05 8.88 5.81
C ILE A 42 7.56 8.90 6.07
N GLN A 43 8.20 10.06 6.02
CA GLN A 43 9.65 10.22 6.17
C GLN A 43 10.11 10.01 7.63
N GLU A 44 9.29 10.41 8.59
CA GLU A 44 9.58 10.19 10.01
C GLU A 44 9.33 8.75 10.43
N GLU A 45 8.37 8.08 9.78
CA GLU A 45 7.97 6.73 10.15
C GLU A 45 8.78 5.65 9.43
N TRP A 46 9.11 5.87 8.14
CA TRP A 46 9.85 4.95 7.30
C TRP A 46 11.03 5.65 6.62
N GLU A 47 12.23 5.07 6.76
CA GLU A 47 13.44 5.56 6.12
C GLU A 47 13.45 5.20 4.62
N VAL A 48 12.65 5.88 3.81
CA VAL A 48 12.51 5.68 2.35
C VAL A 48 12.97 6.93 1.59
N PRO A 49 14.22 6.98 1.09
CA PRO A 49 14.78 8.17 0.48
C PRO A 49 13.96 8.68 -0.72
N GLY A 50 13.63 9.97 -0.71
CA GLY A 50 13.01 10.65 -1.85
C GLY A 50 11.49 10.45 -1.98
N ILE A 51 10.84 9.72 -1.07
CA ILE A 51 9.38 9.63 -1.02
C ILE A 51 8.81 10.66 -0.05
N THR A 52 7.93 11.51 -0.56
CA THR A 52 7.13 12.48 0.21
C THR A 52 5.64 12.13 0.19
N ALA A 53 5.22 11.35 -0.80
CA ALA A 53 3.85 10.91 -1.01
C ALA A 53 3.84 9.53 -1.68
N VAL A 54 2.80 8.75 -1.40
CA VAL A 54 2.55 7.45 -2.02
C VAL A 54 1.12 7.40 -2.52
N ASP A 55 0.90 6.61 -3.57
CA ASP A 55 -0.42 6.46 -4.17
C ASP A 55 -1.15 5.25 -3.55
N ALA A 56 -0.40 4.18 -3.26
CA ALA A 56 -0.92 3.00 -2.58
C ALA A 56 0.10 2.39 -1.61
N ALA A 57 -0.40 1.65 -0.62
CA ALA A 57 0.40 0.89 0.31
C ALA A 57 -0.33 -0.40 0.69
N PHE A 58 0.40 -1.51 0.83
CA PHE A 58 -0.18 -2.78 1.26
C PHE A 58 0.82 -3.66 2.00
N THR A 59 0.30 -4.57 2.82
CA THR A 59 1.04 -5.67 3.43
C THR A 59 0.34 -6.97 3.06
N CYS A 60 1.09 -8.05 2.84
CA CYS A 60 0.50 -9.37 2.62
C CYS A 60 0.32 -10.12 3.94
N PRO A 61 -0.67 -11.02 4.04
CA PRO A 61 -0.88 -11.84 5.24
C PRO A 61 0.40 -12.55 5.68
N HIS A 62 0.67 -12.54 6.99
CA HIS A 62 1.85 -13.18 7.61
C HIS A 62 3.22 -12.61 7.19
N SER A 63 3.26 -11.49 6.47
CA SER A 63 4.51 -10.79 6.15
C SER A 63 4.71 -9.56 7.05
N SER A 64 5.97 -9.25 7.35
CA SER A 64 6.39 -7.96 7.90
C SER A 64 6.80 -6.96 6.82
N ASP A 65 6.58 -7.29 5.56
CA ASP A 65 6.88 -6.45 4.42
C ASP A 65 5.73 -5.47 4.16
N LEU A 66 6.07 -4.19 4.14
CA LEU A 66 5.24 -3.12 3.66
C LEU A 66 5.69 -2.72 2.26
N TYR A 67 4.76 -2.79 1.32
CA TYR A 67 4.94 -2.35 -0.05
C TYR A 67 4.33 -0.96 -0.20
N LEU A 68 5.14 0.00 -0.66
CA LEU A 68 4.70 1.35 -0.99
C LEU A 68 4.77 1.53 -2.51
N ILE A 69 3.77 2.15 -3.11
CA ILE A 69 3.72 2.44 -4.54
C ILE A 69 3.66 3.95 -4.75
N ARG A 70 4.50 4.45 -5.66
CA ARG A 70 4.46 5.82 -6.17
C ARG A 70 4.70 5.82 -7.68
N GLY A 71 3.69 6.20 -8.45
CA GLY A 71 3.65 6.00 -9.90
C GLY A 71 3.86 4.52 -10.23
N ASN A 72 4.82 4.24 -11.12
CA ASN A 72 5.21 2.87 -11.48
C ASN A 72 6.33 2.27 -10.62
N ARG A 73 6.67 2.88 -9.48
CA ARG A 73 7.74 2.42 -8.60
C ARG A 73 7.17 1.82 -7.33
N MET A 74 7.62 0.61 -7.02
CA MET A 74 7.30 -0.10 -5.79
C MET A 74 8.53 -0.18 -4.89
N PHE A 75 8.35 0.15 -3.61
CA PHE A 75 9.37 0.18 -2.57
C PHE A 75 8.98 -0.82 -1.50
N LEU A 76 9.96 -1.62 -1.09
CA LEU A 76 9.80 -2.58 0.00
C LEU A 76 10.36 -1.98 1.28
N VAL A 77 9.60 -2.03 2.36
CA VAL A 77 9.98 -1.58 3.70
C VAL A 77 9.76 -2.72 4.68
N ASP A 78 10.77 -3.07 5.46
CA ASP A 78 10.60 -4.00 6.58
C ASP A 78 9.94 -3.25 7.74
N LEU A 79 8.77 -3.70 8.21
CA LEU A 79 8.01 -3.04 9.28
C LEU A 79 8.67 -3.17 10.67
N ASN A 80 9.52 -4.17 10.89
CA ASN A 80 10.25 -4.35 12.14
C ASN A 80 11.39 -3.35 12.23
N THR A 81 12.14 -3.15 11.14
CA THR A 81 13.27 -2.21 11.11
C THR A 81 12.88 -0.81 10.66
N ARG A 82 11.73 -0.67 10.00
CA ARG A 82 11.21 0.57 9.40
C ARG A 82 12.11 1.17 8.33
N LYS A 83 12.87 0.32 7.64
CA LYS A 83 13.86 0.74 6.62
C LYS A 83 13.50 0.15 5.28
N GLN A 84 13.79 0.91 4.22
CA GLN A 84 13.71 0.38 2.86
C GLN A 84 14.65 -0.82 2.69
N SER A 85 14.13 -1.90 2.14
CA SER A 85 14.88 -3.09 1.78
C SER A 85 15.17 -3.10 0.27
N GLY A 86 16.45 -3.02 -0.08
CA GLY A 86 16.90 -3.06 -1.47
C GLY A 86 16.49 -1.84 -2.31
N ALA A 87 16.67 -1.95 -3.63
CA ALA A 87 16.29 -0.91 -4.58
C ALA A 87 14.82 -1.03 -4.99
N ALA A 88 14.18 0.12 -5.21
CA ALA A 88 12.82 0.17 -5.73
C ALA A 88 12.70 -0.56 -7.06
N LYS A 89 11.59 -1.28 -7.24
CA LYS A 89 11.28 -2.06 -8.43
C LYS A 89 10.26 -1.32 -9.29
N THR A 90 10.32 -1.55 -10.59
CA THR A 90 9.32 -1.01 -11.52
C THR A 90 8.20 -2.03 -11.67
N ILE A 91 6.95 -1.58 -11.60
CA ILE A 91 5.75 -2.38 -11.90
C ILE A 91 5.17 -1.96 -13.24
N ILE A 92 4.35 -2.83 -13.84
CA ILE A 92 3.72 -2.56 -15.14
C ILE A 92 2.68 -1.43 -15.10
N HIS A 93 2.13 -1.16 -13.91
CA HIS A 93 1.09 -0.15 -13.71
C HIS A 93 1.71 1.23 -13.59
N SER A 94 1.34 2.15 -14.49
CA SER A 94 1.81 3.54 -14.45
C SER A 94 1.09 4.39 -13.40
N GLU A 95 -0.16 4.04 -13.11
CA GLU A 95 -1.04 4.73 -12.17
C GLU A 95 -1.72 3.68 -11.28
N VAL A 96 -1.77 3.96 -9.99
CA VAL A 96 -2.36 3.09 -8.97
C VAL A 96 -3.05 3.97 -7.95
N ASP A 97 -4.34 3.74 -7.68
CA ASP A 97 -5.10 4.51 -6.68
C ASP A 97 -5.08 3.83 -5.31
N SER A 98 -4.99 2.49 -5.30
CA SER A 98 -4.92 1.68 -4.09
C SER A 98 -4.41 0.27 -4.41
N ALA A 99 -4.00 -0.46 -3.38
CA ALA A 99 -3.60 -1.85 -3.50
C ALA A 99 -4.03 -2.62 -2.24
N MET A 100 -4.36 -3.90 -2.41
CA MET A 100 -4.72 -4.79 -1.32
C MET A 100 -4.11 -6.17 -1.53
N CYS A 101 -3.51 -6.73 -0.50
CA CYS A 101 -3.07 -8.13 -0.51
C CYS A 101 -3.84 -8.90 0.57
N ASN A 102 -4.45 -10.01 0.18
CA ASN A 102 -5.21 -10.87 1.09
C ASN A 102 -5.00 -12.35 0.75
N ALA A 103 -5.78 -13.24 1.36
CA ALA A 103 -5.66 -14.69 1.14
C ALA A 103 -5.95 -15.13 -0.32
N HIS A 104 -6.60 -14.29 -1.11
CA HIS A 104 -6.91 -14.55 -2.52
C HIS A 104 -5.88 -13.96 -3.49
N GLY A 105 -4.91 -13.19 -3.00
CA GLY A 105 -3.81 -12.63 -3.80
C GLY A 105 -3.69 -11.12 -3.66
N LEU A 106 -3.03 -10.52 -4.64
CA LEU A 106 -2.73 -9.10 -4.73
C LEU A 106 -3.65 -8.42 -5.75
N TYR A 107 -4.29 -7.34 -5.31
CA TYR A 107 -5.18 -6.52 -6.11
C TYR A 107 -4.59 -5.12 -6.25
N ILE A 108 -4.45 -4.66 -7.50
CA ILE A 108 -4.08 -3.29 -7.83
C ILE A 108 -5.32 -2.58 -8.37
N PHE A 109 -5.65 -1.41 -7.83
CA PHE A 109 -6.85 -0.65 -8.17
C PHE A 109 -6.48 0.61 -8.95
N HIS A 110 -7.20 0.87 -10.03
CA HIS A 110 -7.10 2.11 -10.80
C HIS A 110 -8.45 2.45 -11.44
N GLY A 111 -8.98 3.62 -11.08
CA GLY A 111 -10.33 4.05 -11.46
C GLY A 111 -11.39 3.02 -11.04
N PRO A 112 -12.31 2.63 -11.95
CA PRO A 112 -13.33 1.62 -11.65
C PRO A 112 -12.83 0.18 -11.77
N SER A 113 -11.53 -0.01 -12.05
CA SER A 113 -10.96 -1.31 -12.42
C SER A 113 -10.03 -1.86 -11.36
N TYR A 114 -9.96 -3.19 -11.26
CA TYR A 114 -8.92 -3.89 -10.51
C TYR A 114 -8.16 -4.87 -11.39
N TYR A 115 -6.92 -5.15 -10.98
CA TYR A 115 -6.03 -6.12 -11.60
C TYR A 115 -5.58 -7.11 -10.54
N HIS A 116 -5.79 -8.39 -10.78
CA HIS A 116 -5.50 -9.46 -9.83
C HIS A 116 -4.24 -10.19 -10.21
N TYR A 117 -3.37 -10.37 -9.22
CA TYR A 117 -2.15 -11.15 -9.25
C TYR A 117 -2.19 -12.16 -8.12
N LYS A 118 -1.58 -13.32 -8.31
CA LYS A 118 -1.42 -14.35 -7.29
C LYS A 118 -0.58 -13.85 -6.11
N ASP A 119 0.51 -13.16 -6.39
CA ASP A 119 1.48 -12.68 -5.41
C ASP A 119 2.28 -11.48 -5.96
N VAL A 120 3.20 -10.95 -5.13
CA VAL A 120 4.03 -9.79 -5.49
C VAL A 120 5.03 -10.17 -6.59
N GLU A 121 5.53 -11.41 -6.57
CA GLU A 121 6.45 -11.95 -7.56
C GLU A 121 5.82 -11.94 -8.97
N GLU A 122 4.55 -12.34 -9.09
CA GLU A 122 3.83 -12.26 -10.37
C GLU A 122 3.68 -10.82 -10.86
N LEU A 123 3.33 -9.87 -9.98
CA LEU A 123 3.27 -8.44 -10.34
C LEU A 123 4.63 -7.92 -10.85
N LEU A 124 5.73 -8.33 -10.21
CA LEU A 124 7.08 -7.90 -10.56
C LEU A 124 7.60 -8.56 -11.85
N ALA A 125 7.13 -9.75 -12.18
CA ALA A 125 7.50 -10.48 -13.39
C ALA A 125 6.61 -10.16 -14.60
N ALA A 126 5.44 -9.56 -14.37
CA ALA A 126 4.49 -9.23 -15.42
C ALA A 126 5.11 -8.32 -16.49
N THR A 127 4.83 -8.63 -17.75
CA THR A 127 5.15 -7.76 -18.90
C THR A 127 3.90 -7.15 -19.52
N GLU A 128 2.73 -7.65 -19.15
CA GLU A 128 1.41 -7.16 -19.54
C GLU A 128 0.46 -7.20 -18.34
N ALA A 129 -0.50 -6.28 -18.30
CA ALA A 129 -1.52 -6.28 -17.26
C ALA A 129 -2.51 -7.45 -17.50
N PRO A 130 -2.97 -8.13 -16.44
CA PRO A 130 -4.07 -9.08 -16.57
C PRO A 130 -5.34 -8.36 -17.01
N ALA A 131 -6.35 -9.13 -17.43
CA ALA A 131 -7.66 -8.58 -17.75
C ALA A 131 -8.23 -7.79 -16.56
N ALA A 132 -8.68 -6.57 -16.82
CA ALA A 132 -9.28 -5.72 -15.80
C ALA A 132 -10.63 -6.28 -15.34
N GLY A 133 -10.80 -6.42 -14.03
CA GLY A 133 -12.11 -6.64 -13.41
C GLY A 133 -12.78 -5.33 -13.01
N ASN A 134 -14.10 -5.34 -12.80
CA ASN A 134 -14.85 -4.17 -12.38
C ASN A 134 -15.07 -4.16 -10.85
N ILE A 135 -14.64 -3.08 -10.18
CA ILE A 135 -14.70 -2.97 -8.72
C ILE A 135 -16.14 -3.02 -8.21
N ALA A 136 -17.05 -2.29 -8.86
CA ALA A 136 -18.43 -2.18 -8.41
C ALA A 136 -19.12 -3.54 -8.39
N SER A 137 -18.98 -4.32 -9.46
CA SER A 137 -19.59 -5.65 -9.55
C SER A 137 -18.95 -6.70 -8.63
N TYR A 138 -17.64 -6.62 -8.37
CA TYR A 138 -16.92 -7.69 -7.66
C TYR A 138 -16.78 -7.42 -6.16
N PHE A 139 -16.53 -6.16 -5.77
CA PHE A 139 -16.30 -5.80 -4.37
C PHE A 139 -17.51 -5.15 -3.70
N LEU A 140 -18.43 -4.57 -4.49
CA LEU A 140 -19.56 -3.80 -3.96
C LEU A 140 -20.92 -4.40 -4.31
N ASP A 141 -20.97 -5.50 -5.09
CA ASP A 141 -22.19 -6.16 -5.57
C ASP A 141 -23.24 -5.17 -6.17
N CYS A 142 -22.76 -4.17 -6.92
CA CYS A 142 -23.56 -3.10 -7.53
C CYS A 142 -23.84 -3.34 -9.03
#